data_AF-A0A6G0VZS1-F1
#
_entry.id   AF-A0A6G0VZS1-F1
#
_cell.length_a   1.000
_cell.length_b   1.000
_cell.length_c   1.000
_cell.angle_alpha   90.00
_cell.angle_beta   90.00
_cell.angle_gamma   90.00
#
_symmetry.space_group_name_H-M   'P 1'
#
loop_
_entity.id
_entity.type
_entity.pdbx_description
1 polymer ?
#
loop_
_entity_poly.entity_id
_entity_poly.type
_entity_poly.pdbx_seq_one_letter_code
_entity_poly.pdbx_strand_id
1 'polypeptide(L)'
;MLFRTVKKRYVSFSKYINSSFTIRFIDTLRFMAPRFEKFRYTAKYFSTQDMSLVTRKGVYPYEYTDNWNKLEETSLPSKEDFYIWNHFNCQTLGKYSDLYLKIDVLLLTDVFENFRDLCLTTYHLDPSFFYTAPGGFSFDCMLKLTGQRLELIHDYDIATCSDSLYII
;
A
#
# COMPACT_ATOMS: atom_id res chain seq x y z
N MET A 1 -3.81 -32.38 7.95
CA MET A 1 -3.64 -31.72 6.64
C MET A 1 -3.04 -30.34 6.92
N LEU A 2 -1.72 -30.18 6.72
CA LEU A 2 -1.00 -28.97 7.12
C LEU A 2 -1.42 -27.78 6.24
N PHE A 3 -1.92 -26.72 6.86
CA PHE A 3 -1.96 -25.38 6.27
C PHE A 3 -0.53 -24.95 5.93
N ARG A 4 -0.18 -24.95 4.65
CA ARG A 4 1.11 -24.45 4.18
C ARG A 4 1.01 -22.93 4.09
N THR A 5 1.26 -22.25 5.21
CA THR A 5 1.48 -20.80 5.25
C THR A 5 2.73 -20.50 4.43
N VAL A 6 2.55 -20.08 3.17
CA VAL A 6 3.65 -19.50 2.39
C VAL A 6 3.94 -18.14 3.02
N LYS A 7 4.87 -18.15 3.99
CA LYS A 7 5.45 -16.97 4.61
C LYS A 7 6.10 -16.13 3.50
N LYS A 8 5.35 -15.18 2.91
CA LYS A 8 5.89 -14.20 1.96
C LYS A 8 6.96 -13.38 2.69
N ARG A 9 8.23 -13.74 2.51
CA ARG A 9 9.42 -13.10 3.11
C ARG A 9 10.01 -12.02 2.19
N TYR A 10 9.19 -11.30 1.42
CA TYR A 10 9.69 -10.20 0.59
C TYR A 10 9.05 -8.91 1.09
N VAL A 11 9.84 -8.09 1.79
CA VAL A 11 9.40 -6.77 2.28
C VAL A 11 9.59 -5.71 1.19
N SER A 12 10.53 -5.94 0.29
CA SER A 12 10.70 -5.18 -0.93
C SER A 12 11.40 -6.02 -1.99
N PHE A 13 11.28 -5.62 -3.25
CA PHE A 13 12.16 -6.09 -4.32
C PHE A 13 12.49 -4.94 -5.26
N SER A 14 13.72 -4.91 -5.75
CA SER A 14 14.18 -3.90 -6.70
C SER A 14 14.49 -4.54 -8.04
N LYS A 15 14.00 -3.94 -9.12
CA LYS A 15 14.34 -4.29 -10.50
C LYS A 15 15.18 -3.19 -11.10
N TYR A 16 16.43 -3.51 -11.39
CA TYR A 16 17.35 -2.64 -12.10
C TYR A 16 17.03 -2.69 -13.59
N ILE A 17 16.79 -1.53 -14.19
CA ILE A 17 16.52 -1.41 -15.64
C ILE A 17 17.80 -0.98 -16.36
N ASN A 18 18.57 -0.08 -15.76
CA ASN A 18 19.93 0.27 -16.18
C ASN A 18 20.72 0.79 -14.95
N SER A 19 21.98 1.21 -15.15
CA SER A 19 22.85 1.70 -14.07
C SER A 19 22.32 2.94 -13.34
N SER A 20 21.36 3.67 -13.93
CA SER A 20 20.79 4.91 -13.39
C SER A 20 19.33 4.79 -12.95
N PHE A 21 18.65 3.69 -13.29
CA PHE A 21 17.21 3.55 -13.09
C PHE A 21 16.84 2.21 -12.48
N THR A 22 16.24 2.28 -11.30
CA THR A 22 15.82 1.13 -10.51
C THR A 22 14.39 1.35 -10.05
N ILE A 23 13.52 0.36 -10.28
CA ILE A 23 12.16 0.34 -9.74
C ILE A 23 12.19 -0.49 -8.45
N ARG A 24 11.63 0.06 -7.38
CA ARG A 24 11.53 -0.61 -6.08
C ARG A 24 10.06 -0.78 -5.69
N PHE A 25 9.68 -2.00 -5.37
CA PHE A 25 8.38 -2.33 -4.80
C PHE A 25 8.51 -2.48 -3.30
N ILE A 26 7.62 -1.84 -2.54
CA ILE A 26 7.60 -1.85 -1.07
C ILE A 26 6.24 -2.38 -0.63
N ASP A 27 6.24 -3.29 0.34
CA ASP A 27 5.01 -3.83 0.93
C ASP A 27 4.41 -2.83 1.94
N THR A 28 3.35 -2.15 1.51
CA THR A 28 2.63 -1.14 2.30
C THR A 28 1.83 -1.75 3.46
N LEU A 29 1.54 -3.06 3.45
CA LEU A 29 0.73 -3.71 4.49
C LEU A 29 1.38 -3.64 5.88
N ARG A 30 2.70 -3.45 5.95
CA ARG A 30 3.44 -3.29 7.23
C ARG A 30 3.43 -1.88 7.80
N PHE A 31 2.84 -0.93 7.08
CA PHE A 31 2.76 0.49 7.49
C PHE A 31 1.35 0.90 7.94
N MET A 32 0.34 0.04 7.79
CA MET A 32 -1.05 0.42 8.00
C MET A 32 -1.49 0.35 9.47
N ALA A 33 -1.67 1.51 10.11
CA ALA A 33 -2.46 1.64 11.34
C ALA A 33 -3.96 1.79 11.02
N PRO A 34 -4.89 1.44 11.93
CA PRO A 34 -6.28 1.12 11.54
C PRO A 34 -7.22 2.31 11.30
N ARG A 35 -6.78 3.57 11.47
CA ARG A 35 -7.71 4.71 11.46
C ARG A 35 -7.07 5.94 10.84
N PHE A 36 -7.32 6.13 9.55
CA PHE A 36 -6.99 7.36 8.85
C PHE A 36 -8.29 8.04 8.41
N GLU A 37 -8.45 9.29 8.82
CA GLU A 37 -9.69 10.05 8.63
C GLU A 37 -9.66 10.94 7.37
N LYS A 38 -8.49 11.11 6.75
CA LYS A 38 -8.27 12.04 5.64
C LYS A 38 -8.10 11.29 4.32
N PHE A 39 -9.19 11.18 3.55
CA PHE A 39 -9.18 10.58 2.21
C PHE A 39 -8.96 11.62 1.11
N ARG A 40 -7.83 12.33 1.15
CA ARG A 40 -7.55 13.50 0.31
C ARG A 40 -7.51 13.17 -1.18
N TYR A 41 -6.99 12.00 -1.53
CA TYR A 41 -6.86 11.56 -2.92
C TYR A 41 -8.13 10.87 -3.39
N THR A 42 -8.74 10.01 -2.57
CA THR A 42 -10.02 9.38 -2.91
C THR A 42 -11.12 10.42 -3.14
N ALA A 43 -11.19 11.47 -2.31
CA ALA A 43 -12.17 12.55 -2.45
C ALA A 43 -11.99 13.42 -3.71
N LYS A 44 -10.86 13.31 -4.44
CA LYS A 44 -10.69 13.98 -5.74
C LYS A 44 -11.43 13.28 -6.88
N TYR A 45 -11.71 11.99 -6.72
CA TYR A 45 -12.29 11.14 -7.76
C TYR A 45 -13.71 10.69 -7.47
N PHE A 46 -14.17 10.82 -6.22
CA PHE A 46 -15.49 10.38 -5.77
C PHE A 46 -16.23 11.51 -5.06
N SER A 47 -17.55 11.54 -5.21
CA SER A 47 -18.39 12.52 -4.54
C SER A 47 -18.52 12.21 -3.04
N THR A 48 -18.91 13.20 -2.23
CA THR A 48 -19.11 13.01 -0.79
C THR A 48 -20.13 11.91 -0.47
N GLN A 49 -21.12 11.69 -1.33
CA GLN A 49 -22.12 10.64 -1.17
C GLN A 49 -21.50 9.24 -1.36
N ASP A 50 -20.61 9.13 -2.35
CA ASP A 50 -19.89 7.89 -2.69
C ASP A 50 -18.81 7.52 -1.67
N MET A 51 -18.28 8.51 -0.93
CA MET A 51 -17.20 8.31 0.04
C MET A 51 -17.52 7.21 1.06
N SER A 52 -18.78 7.12 1.51
CA SER A 52 -19.23 6.10 2.47
C SER A 52 -19.15 4.67 1.92
N LEU A 53 -19.24 4.52 0.59
CA LEU A 53 -19.22 3.23 -0.10
C LEU A 53 -17.79 2.84 -0.46
N VAL A 54 -17.02 3.77 -1.04
CA VAL A 54 -15.65 3.49 -1.49
C VAL A 54 -14.72 3.19 -0.33
N THR A 55 -14.89 3.87 0.82
CA THR A 55 -14.04 3.66 2.01
C THR A 55 -14.30 2.33 2.72
N ARG A 56 -15.48 1.73 2.54
CA ARG A 56 -15.80 0.41 3.09
C ARG A 56 -15.24 -0.75 2.27
N LYS A 57 -14.75 -0.44 1.06
CA LYS A 57 -14.24 -1.37 0.05
C LYS A 57 -15.30 -2.40 -0.39
N GLY A 58 -15.50 -2.54 -1.69
CA GLY A 58 -16.40 -3.54 -2.23
C GLY A 58 -15.91 -4.97 -2.06
N VAL A 59 -16.71 -5.93 -2.51
CA VAL A 59 -16.28 -7.33 -2.68
C VAL A 59 -16.05 -7.58 -4.17
N TYR A 60 -14.86 -8.07 -4.52
CA TYR A 60 -14.55 -8.51 -5.88
C TYR A 60 -14.53 -10.05 -5.94
N PRO A 61 -15.27 -10.69 -6.87
CA PRO A 61 -15.36 -12.15 -6.93
C PRO A 61 -14.18 -12.77 -7.68
N TYR A 62 -13.04 -12.91 -6.98
CA TYR A 62 -11.80 -13.46 -7.55
C TYR A 62 -11.94 -14.92 -8.00
N GLU A 63 -12.63 -15.76 -7.22
CA GLU A 63 -12.87 -17.17 -7.58
C GLU A 63 -13.75 -17.29 -8.82
N TYR A 64 -14.64 -16.31 -9.04
CA TYR A 64 -15.47 -16.28 -10.24
C TYR A 64 -14.67 -15.82 -11.45
N THR A 65 -13.79 -14.82 -11.33
CA THR A 65 -13.03 -14.24 -12.46
C THR A 65 -11.81 -15.09 -12.81
N ASP A 66 -12.03 -16.29 -13.34
CA ASP A 66 -10.96 -17.26 -13.68
C ASP A 66 -10.39 -17.11 -15.10
N ASN A 67 -11.01 -16.30 -15.97
CA ASN A 67 -10.57 -16.08 -17.34
C ASN A 67 -10.96 -14.69 -17.86
N TRP A 68 -10.30 -14.24 -18.93
CA TRP A 68 -10.50 -12.90 -19.50
C TRP A 68 -11.90 -12.70 -20.09
N ASN A 69 -12.54 -13.74 -20.63
CA ASN A 69 -13.88 -13.62 -21.23
C ASN A 69 -14.93 -13.24 -20.18
N LYS A 70 -14.72 -13.62 -18.91
CA LYS A 70 -15.61 -13.22 -17.81
C LYS A 70 -15.64 -11.71 -17.58
N LEU A 71 -14.61 -10.97 -18.00
CA LEU A 71 -14.60 -9.51 -17.88
C LEU A 71 -15.65 -8.83 -18.78
N GLU A 72 -16.07 -9.50 -19.86
CA GLU A 72 -17.10 -9.00 -20.77
C GLU A 72 -18.52 -9.31 -20.28
N GLU A 73 -18.67 -10.10 -19.21
CA GLU A 73 -19.98 -10.44 -18.67
C GLU A 73 -20.67 -9.22 -18.07
N THR A 74 -21.94 -9.06 -18.40
CA THR A 74 -22.78 -7.93 -17.98
C THR A 74 -23.63 -8.23 -16.74
N SER A 75 -23.52 -9.44 -16.20
CA SER A 75 -24.27 -9.91 -15.03
C SER A 75 -23.34 -10.65 -14.08
N LEU A 76 -23.40 -10.29 -12.81
CA LEU A 76 -22.69 -10.99 -11.74
C LEU A 76 -23.47 -12.23 -11.29
N PRO A 77 -22.79 -13.28 -10.79
CA PRO A 77 -23.45 -14.37 -10.08
C PRO A 77 -24.15 -13.80 -8.84
N SER A 78 -25.46 -14.07 -8.73
CA SER A 78 -26.39 -13.39 -7.81
C SER A 78 -25.84 -13.26 -6.39
N LYS A 79 -25.75 -12.02 -5.88
CA LYS A 79 -25.68 -11.74 -4.45
C LYS A 79 -26.06 -10.31 -4.14
N GLU A 80 -26.79 -10.14 -3.04
CA GLU A 80 -27.22 -8.89 -2.43
C GLU A 80 -26.04 -7.96 -2.04
N ASP A 81 -24.80 -8.44 -2.16
CA ASP A 81 -23.56 -7.78 -1.75
C ASP A 81 -22.97 -6.81 -2.80
N PHE A 82 -23.51 -6.75 -4.03
CA PHE A 82 -22.92 -5.93 -5.11
C PHE A 82 -23.54 -4.52 -5.23
N TYR A 83 -23.75 -3.87 -4.09
CA TYR A 83 -24.28 -2.49 -4.04
C TYR A 83 -23.43 -1.52 -4.89
N ILE A 84 -22.10 -1.66 -4.88
CA ILE A 84 -21.17 -0.79 -5.62
C ILE A 84 -21.34 -0.97 -7.13
N TRP A 85 -21.56 -2.19 -7.63
CA TRP A 85 -21.80 -2.43 -9.05
C TRP A 85 -23.00 -1.62 -9.55
N ASN A 86 -24.12 -1.73 -8.83
CA ASN A 86 -25.37 -1.07 -9.19
C ASN A 86 -25.26 0.46 -9.01
N HIS A 87 -24.66 0.91 -7.91
CA HIS A 87 -24.49 2.33 -7.58
C HIS A 87 -23.67 3.07 -8.64
N PHE A 88 -22.58 2.48 -9.13
CA PHE A 88 -21.74 3.07 -10.18
C PHE A 88 -22.16 2.68 -11.60
N ASN A 89 -23.30 2.00 -11.76
CA ASN A 89 -23.84 1.56 -13.05
C ASN A 89 -22.80 0.82 -13.91
N CYS A 90 -22.06 -0.10 -13.29
CA CYS A 90 -21.07 -0.92 -14.00
C CYS A 90 -21.76 -1.81 -15.02
N GLN A 91 -21.30 -1.76 -16.28
CA GLN A 91 -21.91 -2.53 -17.37
C GLN A 91 -21.27 -3.89 -17.58
N THR A 92 -19.98 -4.03 -17.25
CA THR A 92 -19.21 -5.26 -17.46
C THR A 92 -18.32 -5.54 -16.26
N LEU A 93 -17.94 -6.80 -16.07
CA LEU A 93 -17.09 -7.21 -14.96
C LEU A 93 -15.70 -6.56 -15.02
N GLY A 94 -15.21 -6.30 -16.24
CA GLY A 94 -14.01 -5.50 -16.48
C GLY A 94 -14.13 -4.09 -15.90
N LYS A 95 -15.20 -3.36 -16.21
CA LYS A 95 -15.41 -2.00 -15.67
C LYS A 95 -15.50 -1.99 -14.15
N TYR A 96 -16.13 -3.00 -13.55
CA TYR A 96 -16.17 -3.15 -12.10
C TYR A 96 -14.80 -3.48 -11.51
N SER A 97 -14.02 -4.35 -12.17
CA SER A 97 -12.64 -4.65 -11.79
C SER A 97 -11.77 -3.40 -11.80
N ASP A 98 -11.84 -2.61 -12.86
CA ASP A 98 -11.11 -1.34 -12.98
C ASP A 98 -11.51 -0.36 -11.87
N LEU A 99 -12.80 -0.23 -11.59
CA LEU A 99 -13.31 0.60 -10.49
C LEU A 99 -12.79 0.10 -9.13
N TYR A 100 -12.87 -1.21 -8.89
CA TYR A 100 -12.42 -1.83 -7.66
C TYR A 100 -10.92 -1.62 -7.43
N LEU A 101 -10.10 -1.85 -8.46
CA LEU A 101 -8.65 -1.63 -8.41
C LEU A 101 -8.32 -0.15 -8.22
N LYS A 102 -9.05 0.75 -8.89
CA LYS A 102 -8.90 2.20 -8.70
C LYS A 102 -9.18 2.60 -7.26
N ILE A 103 -10.25 2.10 -6.64
CA ILE A 103 -10.56 2.34 -5.24
C ILE A 103 -9.44 1.80 -4.35
N ASP A 104 -8.97 0.58 -4.59
CA ASP A 104 -7.89 -0.04 -3.80
C ASP A 104 -6.61 0.79 -3.81
N VAL A 105 -6.19 1.27 -5.00
CA VAL A 105 -5.02 2.13 -5.17
C VAL A 105 -5.21 3.49 -4.48
N LEU A 106 -6.39 4.10 -4.60
CA LEU A 106 -6.67 5.40 -3.99
C LEU A 106 -6.67 5.33 -2.46
N LEU A 107 -7.32 4.31 -1.89
CA LEU A 107 -7.31 4.07 -0.46
C LEU A 107 -5.89 3.80 0.05
N LEU A 108 -5.12 3.00 -0.70
CA LEU A 108 -3.73 2.73 -0.37
C LEU A 108 -2.88 4.01 -0.38
N THR A 109 -3.12 4.88 -1.37
CA THR A 109 -2.45 6.18 -1.48
C THR A 109 -2.78 7.07 -0.29
N ASP A 110 -4.07 7.18 0.08
CA ASP A 110 -4.50 7.97 1.24
C ASP A 110 -3.89 7.46 2.54
N VAL A 111 -3.84 6.15 2.75
CA VAL A 111 -3.22 5.55 3.94
C VAL A 111 -1.73 5.89 4.00
N PHE A 112 -1.01 5.71 2.89
CA PHE A 112 0.43 5.97 2.86
C PHE A 112 0.77 7.45 3.04
N GLU A 113 0.01 8.35 2.42
CA GLU A 113 0.24 9.78 2.52
C GLU A 113 -0.08 10.32 3.93
N ASN A 114 -1.10 9.79 4.60
CA ASN A 114 -1.35 10.11 6.01
C ASN A 114 -0.24 9.59 6.93
N PHE A 115 0.29 8.40 6.66
CA PHE A 115 1.45 7.87 7.38
C PHE A 115 2.69 8.74 7.15
N ARG A 116 2.94 9.16 5.91
CA ARG A 116 4.02 10.06 5.53
C ARG A 116 3.94 11.40 6.25
N ASP A 117 2.77 12.03 6.26
CA ASP A 117 2.52 13.27 7.02
C ASP A 117 2.86 13.09 8.49
N LEU A 118 2.35 12.03 9.13
CA LEU A 118 2.60 11.74 10.55
C LEU A 118 4.10 11.59 10.84
N CYS A 119 4.82 10.89 9.96
CA CYS A 119 6.25 10.66 10.10
C CYS A 119 7.06 11.95 9.95
N LEU A 120 6.72 12.77 8.96
CA LEU A 120 7.35 14.07 8.73
C LEU A 120 7.09 15.03 9.89
N THR A 121 5.89 15.03 10.48
CA THR A 121 5.58 15.89 11.64
C THR A 121 6.22 15.41 12.93
N THR A 122 6.30 14.09 13.16
CA THR A 122 6.74 13.51 14.44
C THR A 122 8.25 13.29 14.49
N TYR A 123 8.84 12.79 13.41
CA TYR A 123 10.24 12.36 13.37
C TYR A 123 11.08 13.22 12.40
N HIS A 124 10.44 14.05 11.57
CA HIS A 124 11.10 14.81 10.50
C HIS A 124 11.93 13.90 9.59
N LEU A 125 11.42 12.68 9.35
CA LEU A 125 11.97 11.68 8.46
C LEU A 125 10.87 11.25 7.49
N ASP A 126 11.21 11.16 6.21
CA ASP A 126 10.26 10.72 5.20
C ASP A 126 10.32 9.20 5.06
N PRO A 127 9.24 8.48 5.38
CA PRO A 127 9.21 7.02 5.33
C PRO A 127 9.36 6.46 3.91
N SER A 128 9.15 7.26 2.85
CA SER A 128 9.33 6.81 1.46
C SER A 128 10.78 6.46 1.10
N PHE A 129 11.75 6.92 1.89
CA PHE A 129 13.17 6.56 1.71
C PHE A 129 13.53 5.21 2.36
N PHE A 130 12.61 4.59 3.10
CA PHE A 130 12.89 3.40 3.90
C PHE A 130 12.23 2.14 3.34
N TYR A 131 12.94 1.01 3.42
CA TYR A 131 12.41 -0.28 2.99
C TYR A 131 11.33 -0.83 3.92
N THR A 132 11.44 -0.57 5.22
CA THR A 132 10.57 -1.15 6.24
C THR A 132 10.31 -0.13 7.36
N ALA A 133 9.07 -0.07 7.86
CA ALA A 133 8.72 0.77 9.02
C ALA A 133 9.47 0.32 10.30
N PRO A 134 9.45 -0.97 10.68
CA PRO A 134 10.03 -1.42 11.95
C PRO A 134 11.55 -1.68 11.92
N GLY A 135 12.15 -1.82 10.73
CA GLY A 135 13.57 -2.11 10.60
C GLY A 135 14.38 -0.83 10.42
N GLY A 136 14.24 -0.19 9.25
CA GLY A 136 15.03 1.00 8.93
C GLY A 136 14.45 2.27 9.54
N PHE A 137 13.17 2.55 9.26
CA PHE A 137 12.57 3.83 9.63
C PHE A 137 12.54 4.05 11.14
N SER A 138 12.07 3.07 11.93
CA SER A 138 12.02 3.20 13.39
C SER A 138 13.40 3.25 14.04
N PHE A 139 14.41 2.62 13.44
CA PHE A 139 15.78 2.68 13.95
C PHE A 139 16.39 4.08 13.74
N ASP A 140 16.22 4.67 12.56
CA ASP A 140 16.63 6.05 12.30
C ASP A 140 15.84 7.04 13.17
N CYS A 141 14.54 6.81 13.38
CA CYS A 141 13.75 7.58 14.34
C CYS A 141 14.34 7.49 15.76
N MET A 142 14.71 6.29 16.21
CA MET A 142 15.33 6.06 17.51
C MET A 142 16.67 6.79 17.65
N LEU A 143 17.56 6.69 16.65
CA LEU A 143 18.84 7.39 16.67
C LEU A 143 18.66 8.90 16.72
N LYS A 144 17.73 9.43 15.92
CA LYS A 144 17.42 10.86 15.90
C LYS A 144 16.84 11.36 17.22
N LEU A 145 15.95 10.59 17.85
CA LEU A 145 15.37 10.94 19.14
C LEU A 145 16.38 10.87 20.29
N THR A 146 17.31 9.91 20.24
CA THR A 146 18.32 9.70 21.30
C THR A 146 19.59 10.53 21.10
N GLY A 147 19.80 11.10 19.90
CA GLY A 147 21.00 11.85 19.55
C GLY A 147 22.27 10.99 19.49
N GLN A 148 22.14 9.66 19.52
CA GLN A 148 23.26 8.75 19.56
C GLN A 148 23.90 8.61 18.16
N ARG A 149 25.23 8.69 18.11
CA ARG A 149 26.03 8.42 16.92
C ARG A 149 26.51 6.97 17.00
N LEU A 150 26.14 6.14 16.03
CA LEU A 150 26.66 4.77 15.96
C LEU A 150 28.08 4.79 15.40
N GLU A 151 28.95 3.99 16.00
CA GLU A 151 30.24 3.64 15.41
C GLU A 151 30.02 2.79 14.15
N LEU A 152 30.96 2.88 13.20
CA LEU A 152 30.85 2.20 11.90
C LEU A 152 30.74 0.69 12.11
N ILE A 153 29.61 0.10 11.71
CA ILE A 153 29.37 -1.33 11.88
C ILE A 153 30.12 -2.08 10.77
N HIS A 154 31.06 -2.95 11.16
CA HIS A 154 31.87 -3.75 10.24
C HIS A 154 31.18 -5.03 9.75
N ASP A 155 29.95 -5.30 10.22
CA ASP A 155 29.20 -6.50 9.90
C ASP A 155 28.21 -6.28 8.74
N TYR A 156 28.40 -7.06 7.68
CA TYR A 156 27.72 -6.88 6.39
C TYR A 156 26.21 -7.18 6.48
N ASP A 157 25.80 -8.02 7.42
CA ASP A 157 24.39 -8.37 7.62
C ASP A 157 23.57 -7.22 8.27
N ILE A 158 24.24 -6.27 8.93
CA ILE A 158 23.62 -5.11 9.61
C ILE A 158 23.65 -3.84 8.73
N ALA A 159 24.53 -3.80 7.72
CA ALA A 159 24.77 -2.63 6.86
C ALA A 159 23.54 -2.18 6.05
N THR A 160 22.56 -3.06 5.82
CA THR A 160 21.32 -2.70 5.08
C THR A 160 20.43 -1.68 5.80
N CYS A 161 20.72 -1.36 7.07
CA CYS A 161 20.00 -0.35 7.86
C CYS A 161 20.64 1.06 7.80
N SER A 162 21.89 1.22 7.36
CA SER A 162 22.67 2.46 7.59
C SER A 162 22.88 3.37 6.38
N ASP A 163 22.44 2.99 5.18
CA ASP A 163 22.74 3.76 3.96
C ASP A 163 22.03 5.14 3.88
N SER A 164 21.17 5.46 4.85
CA SER A 164 20.55 6.79 4.99
C SER A 164 21.41 7.83 5.74
N LEU A 165 22.58 7.46 6.27
CA LEU A 165 23.37 8.37 7.13
C LEU A 165 24.15 9.49 6.39
N TYR A 166 24.07 9.57 5.06
CA TYR A 166 24.79 10.59 4.27
C TYR A 166 24.04 11.92 4.10
N ILE A 167 22.90 12.11 4.75
CA ILE A 167 22.16 13.38 4.74
C ILE A 167 21.88 13.84 6.18
N ILE A 168 22.96 14.21 6.88
CA ILE A 168 22.94 15.24 7.93
C ILE A 168 24.13 16.16 7.68
#